data_AF-A0A9N9TX83-F1
#
_entry.id   AF-A0A9N9TX83-F1
#
_cell.length_a   1.000
_cell.length_b   1.000
_cell.length_c   1.000
_cell.angle_alpha   90.00
_cell.angle_beta   90.00
_cell.angle_gamma   90.00
#
_symmetry.space_group_name_H-M   'P 1'
#
loop_
_entity.id
_entity.type
_entity.pdbx_description
1 polymer ?
#
loop_
_entity_poly.entity_id
_entity_poly.type
_entity_poly.pdbx_seq_one_letter_code
_entity_poly.pdbx_strand_id
1 'polypeptide(L)'
;MEAEANKDSNNDSNETENKTKIQDEWLIRRCFIYDEEYKDCTSFRARFHQYFIHGKTVDCSQWKRDSINCYKYMESQDESAANELVQSEKNRRRERLMSHYSNDVWKKRKSPPENWNEPLPDYISKDYENSYLSVKSKEMKGELPASFDINYRCNIL
;
A
#
# COMPACT_ATOMS: atom_id res chain seq x y z
N MET A 1 48.22 -44.24 -6.81
CA MET A 1 47.24 -43.68 -7.76
C MET A 1 46.01 -43.31 -6.93
N GLU A 2 46.09 -42.32 -6.04
CA GLU A 2 46.29 -40.88 -6.33
C GLU A 2 45.35 -40.39 -7.43
N ALA A 3 44.28 -39.72 -7.00
CA ALA A 3 43.91 -38.39 -7.47
C ALA A 3 42.87 -37.80 -6.49
N GLU A 4 43.34 -36.92 -5.62
CA GLU A 4 42.55 -36.02 -4.80
C GLU A 4 41.93 -34.94 -5.71
N ALA A 5 40.62 -34.72 -5.59
CA ALA A 5 39.96 -33.57 -6.20
C ALA A 5 39.77 -32.50 -5.12
N ASN A 6 40.78 -31.66 -5.02
CA ASN A 6 40.80 -30.41 -4.26
C ASN A 6 39.77 -29.45 -4.88
N LYS A 7 38.77 -28.99 -4.09
CA LYS A 7 37.87 -27.93 -4.51
C LYS A 7 38.18 -26.69 -3.71
N ASP A 8 38.97 -25.83 -4.34
CA ASP A 8 39.48 -24.57 -3.82
C ASP A 8 38.37 -23.71 -3.21
N SER A 9 38.64 -23.33 -1.97
CA SER A 9 38.04 -22.22 -1.25
C SER A 9 38.36 -20.90 -1.94
N ASN A 10 37.47 -20.41 -2.80
CA ASN A 10 37.47 -19.00 -3.19
C ASN A 10 36.64 -18.22 -2.18
N ASN A 11 37.34 -17.81 -1.12
CA ASN A 11 36.98 -16.73 -0.22
C ASN A 11 37.09 -15.42 -1.02
N ASP A 12 36.03 -15.04 -1.74
CA ASP A 12 35.91 -13.69 -2.26
C ASP A 12 35.41 -12.80 -1.12
N SER A 13 36.39 -12.16 -0.49
CA SER A 13 36.24 -11.06 0.43
C SER A 13 35.48 -9.91 -0.22
N ASN A 14 34.15 -9.91 -0.08
CA ASN A 14 33.33 -8.70 -0.17
C ASN A 14 33.06 -8.18 1.25
N GLU A 15 34.14 -7.79 1.93
CA GLU A 15 34.03 -6.84 3.05
C GLU A 15 33.81 -5.45 2.45
N THR A 16 32.54 -5.09 2.24
CA THR A 16 32.13 -3.69 2.15
C THR A 16 30.67 -3.59 2.57
N GLU A 17 30.46 -2.95 3.72
CA GLU A 17 29.18 -2.57 4.32
C GLU A 17 28.37 -3.66 5.04
N ASN A 18 28.92 -4.19 6.13
CA ASN A 18 28.11 -4.70 7.25
C ASN A 18 27.40 -3.53 7.96
N LYS A 19 26.44 -2.88 7.30
CA LYS A 19 25.31 -2.29 8.02
C LYS A 19 24.39 -3.45 8.36
N THR A 20 24.22 -3.72 9.65
CA THR A 20 23.22 -4.62 10.22
C THR A 20 21.85 -4.31 9.61
N LYS A 21 21.52 -5.00 8.52
CA LYS A 21 20.32 -4.73 7.74
C LYS A 21 19.12 -5.16 8.58
N ILE A 22 18.37 -4.19 9.09
CA ILE A 22 17.15 -4.44 9.85
C ILE A 22 16.21 -5.27 8.98
N GLN A 23 15.75 -6.40 9.51
CA GLN A 23 14.82 -7.25 8.78
C GLN A 23 13.54 -6.46 8.50
N ASP A 24 13.06 -6.53 7.26
CA ASP A 24 11.81 -5.88 6.86
C ASP A 24 11.80 -4.34 7.00
N GLU A 25 12.96 -3.68 6.87
CA GLU A 25 13.09 -2.22 6.90
C GLU A 25 12.12 -1.50 5.93
N TRP A 26 11.82 -2.11 4.79
CA TRP A 26 10.87 -1.61 3.79
C TRP A 26 9.43 -1.41 4.33
N LEU A 27 9.09 -1.98 5.50
CA LEU A 27 7.81 -1.72 6.18
C LEU A 27 7.75 -0.34 6.82
N ILE A 28 8.89 0.27 7.15
CA ILE A 28 8.96 1.57 7.81
C ILE A 28 8.49 2.65 6.82
N ARG A 29 7.43 3.37 7.19
CA ARG A 29 6.90 4.50 6.41
C ARG A 29 7.67 5.78 6.75
N ARG A 30 7.48 6.83 5.93
CA ARG A 30 8.05 8.16 6.23
C ARG A 30 7.50 8.69 7.56
N CYS A 31 8.33 9.31 8.38
CA CYS A 31 7.96 9.66 9.76
C CYS A 31 6.72 10.57 9.87
N PHE A 32 6.56 11.54 8.96
CA PHE A 32 5.38 12.42 8.95
C PHE A 32 4.05 11.68 8.80
N ILE A 33 4.04 10.48 8.19
CA ILE A 33 2.83 9.67 8.08
C ILE A 33 2.37 9.23 9.46
N TYR A 34 3.29 8.82 10.35
CA TYR A 34 2.92 8.45 11.72
C TYR A 34 2.39 9.65 12.51
N ASP A 35 2.91 10.85 12.26
CA ASP A 35 2.39 12.08 12.86
C ASP A 35 0.97 12.40 12.39
N GLU A 36 0.70 12.25 11.09
CA GLU A 36 -0.63 12.41 10.52
C GLU A 36 -1.63 11.40 11.08
N GLU A 37 -1.24 10.13 11.21
CA GLU A 37 -2.08 9.06 11.77
C GLU A 37 -2.38 9.32 13.26
N TYR A 38 -1.39 9.79 14.03
CA TYR A 38 -1.60 10.19 15.41
C TYR A 38 -2.54 11.40 15.53
N LYS A 39 -2.35 12.42 14.68
CA LYS A 39 -3.23 13.60 14.63
C LYS A 39 -4.65 13.22 14.25
N ASP A 40 -4.83 12.35 13.25
CA ASP A 40 -6.15 11.89 12.85
C ASP A 40 -6.79 11.10 13.99
N CYS A 41 -6.09 10.10 14.55
CA CYS A 41 -6.60 9.27 15.66
C CYS A 41 -7.06 10.09 16.87
N THR A 42 -6.36 11.20 17.16
CA THR A 42 -6.67 12.10 18.29
C THR A 42 -7.65 13.22 17.95
N SER A 43 -7.94 13.45 16.67
CA SER A 43 -8.84 14.52 16.22
C SER A 43 -10.28 14.30 16.71
N PHE A 44 -10.99 15.39 16.99
CA PHE A 44 -12.38 15.32 17.48
C PHE A 44 -13.29 14.53 16.52
N ARG A 45 -13.14 14.75 15.21
CA ARG A 45 -13.92 14.04 14.19
C ARG A 45 -13.65 12.54 14.20
N ALA A 46 -12.39 12.13 14.27
CA ALA A 46 -12.06 10.70 14.35
C ALA A 46 -12.51 10.09 15.68
N ARG A 47 -12.39 10.79 16.81
CA ARG A 47 -12.92 10.33 18.10
C ARG A 47 -14.42 10.09 18.06
N PHE A 48 -15.16 10.99 17.40
CA PHE A 48 -16.59 10.81 17.17
C PHE A 48 -16.89 9.56 16.32
N HIS A 49 -16.15 9.35 15.23
CA HIS A 49 -16.29 8.14 14.39
C HIS A 49 -15.93 6.85 15.14
N GLN A 50 -14.85 6.85 15.92
CA GLN A 50 -14.45 5.72 16.77
C GLN A 50 -15.56 5.38 17.78
N TYR A 51 -16.16 6.39 18.40
CA TYR A 51 -17.27 6.19 19.32
C TYR A 51 -18.49 5.57 18.63
N PHE A 52 -18.81 5.99 17.39
CA PHE A 52 -19.91 5.40 16.63
C PHE A 52 -19.66 3.93 16.26
N ILE A 53 -18.42 3.56 15.91
CA ILE A 53 -18.07 2.20 15.47
C ILE A 53 -17.87 1.25 16.67
N HIS A 54 -17.19 1.72 17.72
CA HIS A 54 -16.74 0.87 18.83
C HIS A 54 -17.41 1.16 20.18
N GLY A 55 -18.20 2.22 20.28
CA GLY A 55 -18.80 2.68 21.55
C GLY A 55 -17.81 3.33 22.53
N LYS A 56 -16.52 3.44 22.15
CA LYS A 56 -15.45 4.01 22.96
C LYS A 56 -14.36 4.60 22.07
N THR A 57 -13.55 5.47 22.65
CA THR A 57 -12.32 5.96 22.00
C THR A 57 -11.24 4.88 22.06
N VAL A 58 -10.44 4.76 21.00
CA VAL A 58 -9.32 3.80 20.94
C VAL A 58 -8.05 4.41 21.52
N ASP A 59 -7.09 3.59 21.94
CA ASP A 59 -5.79 4.12 22.38
C ASP A 59 -4.93 4.54 21.17
N CYS A 60 -4.55 5.82 21.11
CA CYS A 60 -3.68 6.35 20.05
C CYS A 60 -2.20 6.38 20.46
N SER A 61 -1.85 5.87 21.66
CA SER A 61 -0.47 5.87 22.17
C SER A 61 0.49 5.11 21.25
N GLN A 62 -0.01 4.09 20.55
CA GLN A 62 0.77 3.32 19.58
C GLN A 62 1.32 4.24 18.47
N TRP A 63 0.48 5.05 17.84
CA TRP A 63 0.90 5.96 16.78
C TRP A 63 1.93 6.99 17.23
N LYS A 64 1.80 7.47 18.46
CA LYS A 64 2.78 8.37 19.07
C LYS A 64 4.13 7.69 19.26
N ARG A 65 4.14 6.45 19.77
CA ARG A 65 5.36 5.66 19.94
C ARG A 65 6.01 5.37 18.59
N ASP A 66 5.22 4.98 17.60
CA ASP A 66 5.69 4.70 16.24
C ASP A 66 6.34 5.94 15.60
N SER A 67 5.74 7.12 15.76
CA SER A 67 6.33 8.39 15.32
C SER A 67 7.68 8.65 16.00
N ILE A 68 7.74 8.57 17.33
CA ILE A 68 8.98 8.77 18.09
C ILE A 68 10.07 7.78 17.66
N ASN A 69 9.71 6.51 17.51
CA ASN A 69 10.65 5.47 17.09
C ASN A 69 11.13 5.67 15.65
N CYS A 70 10.29 6.18 14.75
CA CYS A 70 10.70 6.54 13.41
C CYS A 70 11.76 7.65 13.41
N TYR A 71 11.54 8.74 14.15
CA TYR A 71 12.52 9.81 14.24
C TYR A 71 13.83 9.37 14.88
N LYS A 72 13.77 8.57 15.96
CA LYS A 72 14.97 7.95 16.56
C LYS A 72 15.74 7.10 15.56
N TYR A 73 15.05 6.29 14.76
CA TYR A 73 15.72 5.50 13.73
C TYR A 73 16.37 6.38 12.66
N MET A 74 15.72 7.46 12.24
CA MET A 74 16.29 8.39 11.25
C MET A 74 17.49 9.18 11.79
N GLU A 75 17.48 9.57 13.06
CA GLU A 75 18.53 10.41 13.66
C GLU A 75 19.74 9.62 14.14
N SER A 76 19.49 8.53 14.88
CA SER A 76 20.55 7.78 15.57
C SER A 76 20.77 6.37 15.02
N GLN A 77 20.06 5.97 13.95
CA GLN A 77 20.07 4.60 13.41
C GLN A 77 19.84 3.54 14.50
N ASP A 78 18.95 3.85 15.46
CA ASP A 78 18.62 2.96 16.56
C ASP A 78 17.88 1.71 16.05
N GLU A 79 18.57 0.57 16.07
CA GLU A 79 18.03 -0.73 15.64
C GLU A 79 16.86 -1.20 16.51
N SER A 80 16.86 -0.89 17.81
CA SER A 80 15.76 -1.28 18.71
C SER A 80 14.49 -0.54 18.34
N ALA A 81 14.59 0.77 18.07
CA ALA A 81 13.46 1.59 17.65
C ALA A 81 12.91 1.11 16.30
N ALA A 82 13.78 0.78 15.35
CA ALA A 82 13.39 0.25 14.05
C ALA A 82 12.68 -1.11 14.16
N ASN A 83 13.20 -2.02 14.99
CA ASN A 83 12.59 -3.32 15.20
C ASN A 83 11.19 -3.21 15.84
N GLU A 84 11.01 -2.35 16.84
CA GLU A 84 9.69 -2.11 17.45
C GLU A 84 8.69 -1.56 16.41
N LEU A 85 9.13 -0.61 15.58
CA LEU A 85 8.31 -0.02 14.52
C LEU A 85 7.94 -1.04 13.43
N VAL A 86 8.88 -1.90 13.03
CA VAL A 86 8.59 -2.98 12.08
C VAL A 86 7.58 -3.96 12.67
N GLN A 87 7.66 -4.28 13.96
CA GLN A 87 6.68 -5.15 14.62
C GLN A 87 5.29 -4.50 14.69
N SER A 88 5.20 -3.20 14.98
CA SER A 88 3.91 -2.49 15.00
C SER A 88 3.26 -2.46 13.61
N GLU A 89 4.06 -2.24 12.55
CA GLU A 89 3.62 -2.30 11.15
C GLU A 89 3.13 -3.70 10.75
N LYS A 90 3.86 -4.77 11.13
CA LYS A 90 3.44 -6.15 10.91
C LYS A 90 2.12 -6.45 11.61
N ASN A 91 1.96 -5.97 12.85
CA ASN A 91 0.73 -6.15 13.62
C ASN A 91 -0.47 -5.48 12.95
N ARG A 92 -0.32 -4.22 12.53
CA ARG A 92 -1.39 -3.48 11.84
C ARG A 92 -1.79 -4.14 10.53
N ARG A 93 -0.83 -4.63 9.73
CA ARG A 93 -1.11 -5.37 8.49
C ARG A 93 -1.86 -6.67 8.78
N ARG A 94 -1.48 -7.39 9.83
CA ARG A 94 -2.15 -8.62 10.24
C ARG A 94 -3.60 -8.36 10.64
N GLU A 95 -3.84 -7.36 11.49
CA GLU A 95 -5.19 -6.98 11.92
C GLU A 95 -6.08 -6.57 10.75
N ARG A 96 -5.56 -5.73 9.84
CA ARG A 96 -6.29 -5.32 8.62
C ARG A 96 -6.67 -6.50 7.74
N LEU A 97 -5.78 -7.49 7.63
CA LEU A 97 -6.02 -8.66 6.79
C LEU A 97 -6.75 -9.79 7.52
N MET A 98 -6.93 -9.71 8.84
CA MET A 98 -7.51 -10.78 9.64
C MET A 98 -8.88 -11.19 9.12
N SER A 99 -9.77 -10.23 8.88
CA SER A 99 -11.11 -10.48 8.34
C SER A 99 -11.11 -11.10 6.95
N HIS A 100 -10.06 -10.89 6.15
CA HIS A 100 -9.91 -11.54 4.84
C HIS A 100 -9.45 -12.99 4.97
N TYR A 101 -8.63 -13.31 5.98
CA TYR A 101 -8.17 -14.67 6.22
C TYR A 101 -9.15 -15.51 7.04
N SER A 102 -9.94 -14.89 7.92
CA SER A 102 -10.94 -15.57 8.74
C SER A 102 -12.26 -15.82 8.02
N ASN A 103 -12.42 -15.31 6.79
CA ASN A 103 -13.64 -15.49 6.01
C ASN A 103 -13.72 -16.91 5.43
N ASP A 104 -14.73 -17.67 5.86
CA ASP A 104 -15.04 -19.02 5.35
C ASP A 104 -16.11 -19.02 4.23
N VAL A 105 -16.83 -17.91 4.06
CA VAL A 105 -17.91 -17.81 3.07
C VAL A 105 -17.34 -17.74 1.65
N TRP A 106 -16.23 -17.03 1.45
CA TRP A 106 -15.66 -16.78 0.12
C TRP A 106 -14.33 -17.49 -0.08
N LYS A 107 -14.25 -18.34 -1.12
CA LYS A 107 -12.99 -18.99 -1.53
C LYS A 107 -12.15 -18.03 -2.38
N LYS A 108 -10.84 -17.99 -2.10
CA LYS A 108 -9.88 -17.19 -2.87
C LYS A 108 -9.70 -17.78 -4.27
N ARG A 109 -9.81 -16.92 -5.29
CA ARG A 109 -9.53 -17.29 -6.69
C ARG A 109 -8.02 -17.45 -6.90
N LYS A 110 -7.59 -18.52 -7.58
CA LYS A 110 -6.19 -18.76 -7.96
C LYS A 110 -5.82 -18.14 -9.30
N SER A 111 -6.79 -18.06 -10.20
CA SER A 111 -6.67 -17.50 -11.53
C SER A 111 -7.94 -16.71 -11.85
N PRO A 112 -7.90 -15.80 -12.83
CA PRO A 112 -9.12 -15.27 -13.41
C PRO A 112 -9.99 -16.41 -13.96
N PRO A 113 -11.31 -16.19 -14.07
CA PRO A 113 -12.19 -17.10 -14.83
C PRO A 113 -11.70 -17.32 -16.26
N GLU A 114 -12.01 -18.47 -16.84
CA GLU A 114 -11.60 -18.82 -18.21
C GLU A 114 -12.14 -17.81 -19.24
N ASN A 115 -13.34 -17.31 -19.01
CA ASN A 115 -13.99 -16.29 -19.83
C ASN A 115 -13.64 -14.84 -19.47
N TRP A 116 -12.58 -14.60 -18.69
CA TRP A 116 -12.24 -13.24 -18.27
C TRP A 116 -11.93 -12.29 -19.43
N ASN A 117 -11.42 -12.83 -20.54
CA ASN A 117 -11.09 -12.09 -21.75
C ASN A 117 -12.16 -12.21 -22.85
N GLU A 118 -13.34 -12.77 -22.54
CA GLU A 118 -14.44 -12.78 -23.50
C GLU A 118 -14.87 -11.34 -23.85
N PRO A 119 -15.30 -11.09 -25.10
CA PRO A 119 -15.80 -9.77 -25.47
C PRO A 119 -16.97 -9.38 -24.58
N LEU A 120 -17.12 -8.07 -24.35
CA LEU A 120 -18.25 -7.56 -23.59
C LEU A 120 -19.57 -7.97 -24.25
N PRO A 121 -20.59 -8.37 -23.46
CA PRO A 121 -21.92 -8.65 -24.00
C PRO A 121 -22.46 -7.52 -24.88
N ASP A 122 -23.19 -7.88 -25.93
CA ASP A 122 -23.66 -6.93 -26.96
C ASP A 122 -24.38 -5.69 -26.40
N TYR A 123 -25.17 -5.86 -25.33
CA TYR A 123 -25.90 -4.73 -24.73
C TYR A 123 -24.95 -3.72 -24.08
N ILE A 124 -23.90 -4.18 -23.37
CA ILE A 124 -22.91 -3.30 -22.76
C ILE A 124 -22.11 -2.57 -23.84
N SER A 125 -21.74 -3.29 -24.90
CA SER A 125 -21.02 -2.71 -26.04
C SER A 125 -21.82 -1.58 -26.70
N LYS A 126 -23.12 -1.79 -26.92
CA LYS A 126 -24.03 -0.77 -27.48
C LYS A 126 -24.22 0.44 -26.56
N ASP A 127 -24.38 0.20 -25.26
CA ASP A 127 -24.49 1.30 -24.27
C ASP A 127 -23.19 2.12 -24.22
N TYR A 128 -22.05 1.47 -24.38
CA TYR A 128 -20.75 2.13 -24.41
C TYR A 128 -20.56 3.01 -25.64
N GLU A 129 -21.00 2.59 -26.84
CA GLU A 129 -20.74 3.27 -28.12
C GLU A 129 -21.05 4.77 -28.09
N ASN A 130 -22.17 5.15 -27.46
CA ASN A 130 -22.66 6.53 -27.36
C ASN A 130 -22.34 7.21 -26.02
N SER A 131 -21.61 6.53 -25.13
CA SER A 131 -21.19 7.10 -23.86
C SER A 131 -20.16 8.23 -24.06
N TYR A 132 -20.15 9.19 -23.15
CA TYR A 132 -19.13 10.25 -23.13
C TYR A 132 -17.70 9.69 -23.16
N LEU A 133 -17.44 8.60 -22.43
CA LEU A 133 -16.12 7.97 -22.37
C LEU A 133 -15.70 7.34 -23.71
N SER A 134 -16.62 6.72 -24.45
CA SER A 134 -16.36 6.21 -25.80
C SER A 134 -15.99 7.33 -26.75
N VAL A 135 -16.77 8.42 -26.76
CA VAL A 135 -16.51 9.59 -27.61
C VAL A 135 -15.15 10.21 -27.27
N LYS A 136 -14.85 10.45 -25.99
CA LYS A 136 -13.56 10.98 -25.56
C LYS A 136 -12.38 10.04 -25.86
N SER A 137 -12.57 8.73 -25.75
CA SER A 137 -11.54 7.77 -26.14
C SER A 137 -11.23 7.85 -27.63
N LYS A 138 -12.25 7.96 -28.49
CA LYS A 138 -12.11 8.13 -29.94
C LYS A 138 -11.43 9.46 -30.30
N GLU A 139 -11.75 10.54 -29.60
CA GLU A 139 -11.07 11.83 -29.75
C GLU A 139 -9.57 11.74 -29.41
N MET A 140 -9.23 11.11 -28.26
CA MET A 140 -7.83 10.95 -27.85
C MET A 140 -7.03 10.06 -28.81
N LYS A 141 -7.68 9.09 -29.45
CA LYS A 141 -7.07 8.23 -30.49
C LYS A 141 -6.95 8.94 -31.85
N GLY A 142 -7.58 10.11 -32.02
CA GLY A 142 -7.62 10.84 -33.29
C GLY A 142 -8.62 10.28 -34.31
N GLU A 143 -9.52 9.37 -33.88
CA GLU A 143 -10.57 8.80 -34.74
C GLU A 143 -11.73 9.78 -34.96
N LEU A 144 -11.94 10.69 -34.00
CA LEU A 144 -12.90 11.80 -34.07
C LEU A 144 -12.17 13.13 -33.85
N PRO A 145 -12.62 14.22 -34.50
CA PRO A 145 -12.11 15.54 -34.17
C PRO A 145 -12.43 15.84 -32.71
N ALA A 146 -11.48 16.46 -32.00
CA ALA A 146 -11.69 16.87 -30.62
C ALA A 146 -12.95 17.75 -30.55
N SER A 147 -13.99 17.28 -29.85
CA SER A 147 -15.09 18.17 -29.48
C SER A 147 -14.53 19.26 -28.58
N PHE A 148 -14.92 20.50 -28.86
CA PHE A 148 -14.60 21.61 -27.98
C PHE A 148 -15.32 21.34 -26.66
N ASP A 149 -14.64 20.75 -25.68
CA ASP A 149 -15.11 20.80 -24.30
C ASP A 149 -15.16 22.28 -23.97
N ILE A 150 -16.38 22.83 -23.92
CA ILE A 150 -16.61 24.19 -23.47
C ILE A 150 -15.95 24.24 -22.10
N ASN A 151 -14.85 24.97 -22.04
CA ASN A 151 -14.07 25.17 -20.84
C ASN A 151 -14.98 25.92 -19.88
N TYR A 152 -15.78 25.19 -19.10
CA TYR A 152 -16.43 25.71 -17.92
C TYR A 152 -15.30 26.01 -16.94
N ARG A 153 -14.60 27.13 -17.20
CA ARG A 153 -14.00 27.93 -16.15
C ARG A 153 -15.14 28.23 -15.20
N CYS A 154 -15.23 27.42 -14.16
CA CYS A 154 -16.09 27.65 -13.03
C CYS A 154 -15.63 28.98 -12.44
N ASN A 155 -16.25 30.08 -12.86
CA ASN A 155 -16.14 31.35 -12.15
C ASN A 155 -16.98 31.18 -10.89
N ILE A 156 -16.34 30.73 -9.83
CA ILE A 156 -16.86 30.89 -8.48
C ILE A 156 -16.82 32.41 -8.23
N LEU A 157 -17.98 33.05 -8.37
CA LEU A 157 -18.26 34.36 -7.79
C LEU A 157 -18.49 34.20 -6.29
#